data_AF-A0A352JH25-F1
#
_entry.id   AF-A0A352JH25-F1
#
_cell.length_a   1.000
_cell.length_b   1.000
_cell.length_c   1.000
_cell.angle_alpha   90.00
_cell.angle_beta   90.00
_cell.angle_gamma   90.00
#
_symmetry.space_group_name_H-M   'P 1'
#
loop_
_entity.id
_entity.type
_entity.pdbx_description
1 polymer ?
#
loop_
_entity_poly.entity_id
_entity_poly.type
_entity_poly.pdbx_seq_one_letter_code
_entity_poly.pdbx_strand_id
1 'polypeptide(L)' 'MVKLVEHLRSRGYSLFDAQLMNPHLARFGAYEIDDQSYQNLLQKALTKPCVFV' A
#
# COMPACT_ATOMS: atom_id res chain seq x y z
N MET A 1 -6.22 4.00 10.40
CA MET A 1 -5.27 3.85 9.28
C MET A 1 -3.82 3.80 9.75
N VAL A 2 -3.35 4.72 10.61
CA VAL A 2 -1.95 4.76 11.09
C VAL A 2 -1.46 3.41 11.67
N LYS A 3 -2.18 2.81 12.62
CA LYS A 3 -1.77 1.54 13.26
C LYS A 3 -1.69 0.35 12.31
N LEU A 4 -2.60 0.26 11.34
CA LEU A 4 -2.57 -0.78 10.31
C LEU A 4 -1.33 -0.62 9.42
N VAL A 5 -1.07 0.60 8.95
CA VAL A 5 0.10 0.88 8.11
C VAL A 5 1.41 0.64 8.86
N GLU A 6 1.50 1.01 10.14
CA GLU A 6 2.64 0.68 11.01
C GLU A 6 2.87 -0.83 11.09
N HIS A 7 1.81 -1.61 11.31
CA HIS A 7 1.86 -3.06 11.38
C HIS A 7 2.29 -3.70 10.06
N LEU A 8 1.72 -3.26 8.94
CA LEU A 8 2.08 -3.77 7.61
C LEU A 8 3.54 -3.42 7.26
N ARG A 9 4.00 -2.21 7.58
CA ARG A 9 5.41 -1.83 7.34
C ARG A 9 6.37 -2.68 8.18
N SER A 10 6.07 -2.94 9.45
CA SER A 10 6.95 -3.76 10.30
C SER A 10 7.04 -5.21 9.82
N ARG A 11 6.07 -5.67 9.02
CA ARG A 11 6.02 -6.98 8.38
C ARG A 11 6.58 -7.01 6.95
N GLY A 12 7.09 -5.89 6.43
CA GLY A 12 7.76 -5.82 5.13
C GLY A 12 6.84 -5.57 3.92
N TYR A 13 5.55 -5.33 4.13
CA TYR A 13 4.63 -4.93 3.05
C TYR A 13 5.05 -3.57 2.48
N SER A 14 5.06 -3.44 1.15
CA SER A 14 5.50 -2.21 0.45
C SER A 14 4.44 -1.49 -0.37
N LEU A 15 3.24 -2.07 -0.51
CA LEU A 15 2.14 -1.46 -1.23
C LEU A 15 0.86 -1.60 -0.38
N PHE A 16 0.17 -0.49 -0.19
CA PHE A 16 -1.14 -0.43 0.46
C PHE A 16 -2.09 0.27 -0.49
N ASP A 17 -2.94 -0.50 -1.16
CA ASP A 17 -3.91 0.00 -2.12
C ASP A 17 -5.26 0.23 -1.43
N ALA A 18 -5.77 1.46 -1.53
CA ALA A 18 -7.07 1.85 -0.99
C ALA A 18 -8.20 1.82 -2.05
N GLN A 19 -7.88 1.48 -3.31
CA GLN A 19 -8.74 1.37 -4.50
C GLN A 19 -9.45 2.66 -4.93
N LEU A 20 -10.04 3.39 -3.99
CA LEU A 20 -10.76 4.65 -4.23
C LEU A 20 -10.21 5.75 -3.34
N MET A 21 -9.90 6.88 -3.95
CA MET A 21 -9.41 8.05 -3.24
C MET A 21 -10.56 8.84 -2.60
N ASN A 22 -10.31 9.42 -1.42
CA ASN A 22 -11.22 10.38 -0.80
C ASN A 22 -10.44 11.39 0.08
N PRO A 23 -11.06 12.52 0.49
CA PRO A 23 -10.37 13.54 1.29
C PRO A 23 -9.82 13.04 2.62
N HIS A 24 -10.42 11.99 3.22
CA HIS A 24 -9.90 11.41 4.45
C HIS A 24 -8.60 10.62 4.22
N LEU A 25 -8.50 9.89 3.11
CA LEU A 25 -7.29 9.15 2.73
C LEU A 25 -6.13 10.09 2.36
N ALA A 26 -6.42 11.22 1.70
CA ALA A 26 -5.41 12.24 1.40
C ALA A 26 -4.69 12.74 2.66
N ARG A 27 -5.45 12.95 3.75
CA ARG A 27 -4.89 13.38 5.04
C ARG A 27 -3.96 12.34 5.67
N PHE A 28 -4.10 11.07 5.30
CA PHE A 28 -3.19 9.99 5.72
C PHE A 28 -2.02 9.77 4.75
N GLY A 29 -1.88 10.60 3.72
CA GLY A 29 -0.80 10.53 2.74
C GLY A 29 -1.03 9.55 1.59
N ALA A 30 -2.26 9.08 1.38
CA ALA A 30 -2.60 8.38 0.15
C ALA A 30 -2.59 9.35 -1.04
N TYR A 31 -2.22 8.85 -2.21
CA TYR A 31 -2.19 9.62 -3.45
C TYR A 31 -2.48 8.69 -4.63
N GLU A 32 -3.01 9.26 -5.70
CA GLU A 32 -3.27 8.52 -6.95
C GLU A 32 -2.00 8.44 -7.78
N ILE A 33 -1.88 7.33 -8.52
CA ILE A 33 -0.81 7.06 -9.48
C ILE A 33 -1.43 6.52 -10.76
N ASP A 34 -0.70 6.63 -11.87
CA ASP A 34 -1.11 6.00 -13.11
C ASP A 34 -1.02 4.47 -13.03
N ASP A 35 -1.74 3.79 -13.93
CA ASP A 35 -1.81 2.32 -13.95
C ASP A 35 -0.42 1.69 -14.18
N GLN A 36 0.42 2.27 -15.04
CA GLN A 36 1.74 1.71 -15.31
C GLN A 36 2.64 1.75 -14.06
N SER A 37 2.61 2.86 -13.31
CA SER A 37 3.28 2.99 -12.01
C SER A 37 2.72 2.01 -10.98
N TYR A 38 1.40 1.84 -10.94
CA TYR A 38 0.74 0.88 -10.05
C TYR A 38 1.17 -0.55 -10.34
N GLN A 39 1.11 -0.99 -11.60
CA GLN A 39 1.54 -2.34 -12.00
C GLN A 39 3.01 -2.59 -11.61
N ASN A 40 3.89 -1.61 -11.82
CA ASN A 40 5.30 -1.73 -11.43
C ASN A 40 5.49 -1.91 -9.92
N LEU A 41 4.73 -1.17 -9.09
CA LEU A 41 4.77 -1.31 -7.64
C LEU A 41 4.16 -2.64 -7.18
N LEU A 42 3.06 -3.06 -7.81
CA LEU A 42 2.37 -4.31 -7.51
C LEU A 42 3.27 -5.51 -7.78
N GLN A 43 3.90 -5.58 -8.96
CA GLN A 43 4.83 -6.65 -9.29
C GLN A 43 5.99 -6.73 -8.28
N LYS A 44 6.55 -5.59 -7.87
CA LYS A 44 7.59 -5.53 -6.82
C LYS A 44 7.08 -5.97 -5.44
N ALA A 45 5.81 -5.73 -5.12
CA ALA A 45 5.23 -6.15 -3.84
C ALA A 45 4.94 -7.65 -3.82
N LEU A 46 4.48 -8.21 -4.95
CA LEU A 46 4.13 -9.63 -5.08
C LEU A 46 5.35 -10.58 -4.99
N THR A 47 6.57 -10.09 -5.26
CA THR A 47 7.79 -10.90 -5.09
C THR A 47 8.20 -11.08 -3.62
N LYS A 48 7.56 -10.36 -2.68
CA LYS A 48 7.88 -10.45 -1.26
C LYS A 48 7.13 -11.60 -0.60
N PRO A 49 7.78 -12.36 0.29
CA PRO A 49 7.11 -13.40 1.05
C PRO A 49 6.05 -12.80 1.99
N CYS A 50 4.90 -13.46 2.10
CA CYS A 50 3.81 -13.08 3.00
C CYS A 50 3.60 -14.21 4.01
N VAL A 51 3.69 -13.89 5.30
CA VAL A 51 3.47 -14.86 6.39
C VAL A 51 2.33 -14.36 7.25
N PHE A 52 1.27 -15.16 7.31
CA PHE A 52 0.16 -14.95 8.23
C PHE A 52 0.50 -15.65 9.55
N VAL A 53 0.32 -14.94 10.67
CA VAL A 53 0.57 -15.41 12.03
C VAL A 53 -0.70 -15.34 12.85
#